data_AF-B0WN10-F1
#
_entry.id   AF-B0WN10-F1
#
_cell.length_a   1.000
_cell.length_b   1.000
_cell.length_c   1.000
_cell.angle_alpha   90.00
_cell.angle_beta   90.00
_cell.angle_gamma   90.00
#
_symmetry.space_group_name_H-M   'P 1'
#
loop_
_entity.id
_entity.type
_entity.pdbx_description
1 polymer ?
#
loop_
_entity_poly.entity_id
_entity_poly.type
_entity_poly.pdbx_seq_one_letter_code
_entity_poly.pdbx_strand_id
1 'polypeptide(L)'
;MTGKKSQITLYSRMWEYMNSRKHVFVKTYDEGIRRVRTSKGKYALLIESPKNDYTNEREPCDTMKVGRNLDAKGFGIATPLGSPLRENWVAF
;
A
#
# COMPACT_ATOMS: atom_id res chain seq x y z
N MET A 1 -5.38 0.93 2.26
CA MET A 1 -6.02 1.60 3.43
C MET A 1 -6.96 2.68 2.91
N THR A 2 -8.28 2.54 3.07
CA THR A 2 -9.21 3.62 2.66
C THR A 2 -9.43 4.55 3.86
N GLY A 3 -8.59 5.58 4.00
CA GLY A 3 -8.68 6.52 5.12
C GLY A 3 -10.04 7.21 5.26
N LYS A 4 -10.80 7.33 4.15
CA LYS A 4 -12.20 7.80 4.12
C LYS A 4 -13.16 7.01 5.03
N LYS A 5 -12.89 5.73 5.33
CA LYS A 5 -13.73 4.86 6.16
C LYS A 5 -13.11 4.52 7.52
N SER A 6 -11.99 5.14 7.88
CA SER A 6 -11.33 4.85 9.14
C SER A 6 -12.11 5.44 10.32
N GLN A 7 -12.31 4.64 11.37
CA GLN A 7 -12.85 5.10 12.66
C GLN A 7 -11.75 5.64 13.60
N ILE A 8 -10.48 5.50 13.21
CA ILE A 8 -9.33 6.00 13.96
C ILE A 8 -9.05 7.44 13.51
N THR A 9 -9.18 8.40 14.44
CA THR A 9 -9.04 9.85 14.22
C THR A 9 -7.74 10.23 13.50
N LEU A 10 -6.62 9.57 13.84
CA LEU A 10 -5.33 9.81 13.21
C LEU A 10 -5.38 9.56 11.70
N TYR A 11 -5.96 8.44 11.27
CA TYR A 11 -6.03 8.06 9.86
C TYR A 11 -7.01 8.93 9.08
N SER A 12 -8.07 9.42 9.73
CA SER A 12 -8.99 10.40 9.14
C SER A 12 -8.28 11.72 8.86
N ARG A 13 -7.46 12.22 9.79
CA ARG A 13 -6.63 13.43 9.58
C ARG A 13 -5.60 13.24 8.46
N MET A 14 -4.93 12.08 8.41
CA MET A 14 -4.02 11.75 7.30
C MET A 14 -4.75 11.76 5.96
N TRP A 15 -5.96 11.20 5.91
CA TRP A 15 -6.79 11.21 4.70
C TRP A 15 -7.19 12.63 4.27
N GLU A 16 -7.62 13.49 5.20
CA GLU A 16 -7.94 14.89 4.89
C GLU A 16 -6.74 15.64 4.29
N TYR A 17 -5.55 15.44 4.86
CA TYR A 17 -4.31 16.02 4.35
C TYR A 17 -4.02 15.56 2.92
N MET A 18 -4.12 14.25 2.65
CA MET A 18 -3.88 13.70 1.31
C MET A 18 -4.97 14.13 0.32
N ASN A 19 -6.24 14.10 0.74
CA ASN A 19 -7.37 14.39 -0.13
C ASN A 19 -7.42 15.87 -0.57
N SER A 20 -6.96 16.79 0.29
CA SER A 20 -6.81 18.22 -0.04
C SER A 20 -5.62 18.52 -0.96
N ARG A 21 -4.67 17.58 -1.10
CA ARG A 21 -3.44 17.76 -1.90
C ARG A 21 -3.30 16.66 -2.95
N LYS A 22 -4.04 16.77 -4.06
CA LYS A 22 -4.07 15.73 -5.10
C LYS A 22 -2.70 15.33 -5.65
N HIS A 23 -1.73 16.24 -5.63
CA HIS A 23 -0.36 15.99 -6.10
C HIS A 23 0.44 15.01 -5.22
N VAL A 24 -0.04 14.59 -4.04
CA VAL A 24 0.67 13.60 -3.20
C VAL A 24 0.40 12.16 -3.64
N PHE A 25 -0.66 11.93 -4.43
CA PHE A 25 -0.97 10.62 -5.00
C PHE A 25 -0.11 10.35 -6.22
N VAL A 26 0.16 9.06 -6.45
CA VAL A 26 0.90 8.52 -7.59
C VAL A 26 0.06 7.41 -8.23
N LYS A 27 0.29 7.12 -9.51
CA LYS A 27 -0.51 6.12 -10.24
C LYS A 27 0.03 4.70 -10.12
N THR A 28 1.33 4.57 -9.91
CA THR A 28 2.03 3.27 -9.89
C THR A 28 3.02 3.18 -8.73
N TYR A 29 3.40 1.95 -8.36
CA TYR A 29 4.44 1.73 -7.36
C TYR A 29 5.77 2.35 -7.78
N ASP A 30 6.20 2.16 -9.03
CA ASP A 30 7.50 2.63 -9.49
C ASP A 30 7.59 4.16 -9.48
N GLU A 31 6.50 4.85 -9.84
CA GLU A 31 6.40 6.31 -9.70
C GLU A 31 6.57 6.75 -8.23
N GLY A 32 5.86 6.08 -7.32
CA GLY A 32 5.94 6.35 -5.89
C GLY A 32 7.33 6.10 -5.30
N ILE A 33 7.93 4.95 -5.61
CA ILE A 33 9.27 4.55 -5.15
C ILE A 33 10.31 5.55 -5.66
N ARG A 34 10.28 5.88 -6.96
CA ARG A 34 11.17 6.90 -7.54
C ARG A 34 11.00 8.24 -6.82
N ARG A 35 9.76 8.65 -6.54
CA ARG A 35 9.50 9.90 -5.84
C ARG A 35 10.07 9.90 -4.42
N VAL A 36 9.96 8.80 -3.67
CA VAL A 36 10.61 8.67 -2.36
C VAL A 36 12.11 8.91 -2.49
N ARG A 37 12.77 8.22 -3.42
CA ARG A 37 14.22 8.32 -3.68
C ARG A 37 14.67 9.74 -4.01
N THR A 38 13.95 10.43 -4.89
CA THR A 38 14.34 11.77 -5.35
C THR A 38 13.93 12.90 -4.41
N SER A 39 13.05 12.64 -3.43
CA SER A 39 12.50 13.67 -2.54
C SER A 39 13.38 13.97 -1.31
N LYS A 40 14.55 13.35 -1.16
CA LYS A 40 15.50 13.62 -0.05
C LYS A 40 14.82 13.59 1.33
N GLY A 41 13.97 12.58 1.57
CA GLY A 41 13.22 12.40 2.82
C GLY A 41 12.01 13.32 3.01
N LYS A 42 11.60 14.09 2.00
CA LYS A 42 10.40 14.97 2.06
C LYS A 42 9.12 14.32 1.57
N TYR A 43 9.18 13.07 1.14
CA TYR A 43 8.02 12.29 0.71
C TYR A 43 8.08 10.89 1.30
N ALA A 44 7.00 10.46 1.94
CA ALA A 44 6.80 9.11 2.43
C ALA A 44 5.67 8.45 1.63
N LEU A 45 5.80 7.16 1.35
CA LEU A 45 4.84 6.39 0.57
C LEU A 45 4.22 5.29 1.42
N LEU A 46 2.89 5.18 1.37
CA LEU A 46 2.16 4.07 1.99
C LEU A 46 1.90 2.99 0.92
N ILE A 47 2.42 1.78 1.14
CA ILE A 47 2.28 0.61 0.26
C ILE A 47 2.09 -0.67 1.10
N GLU A 48 1.66 -1.75 0.46
CA GLU A 48 1.54 -3.08 1.07
C GLU A 48 2.90 -3.61 1.57
N SER A 49 2.88 -4.34 2.69
CA SER A 49 4.12 -4.82 3.31
C SER A 49 4.97 -5.71 2.41
N PRO A 50 4.42 -6.67 1.62
CA PRO A 50 5.27 -7.52 0.78
C PRO A 50 6.00 -6.73 -0.31
N LYS A 51 5.35 -5.69 -0.88
CA LYS A 51 5.99 -4.82 -1.86
C LYS A 51 7.05 -3.92 -1.22
N ASN A 52 6.82 -3.47 0.01
CA ASN A 52 7.80 -2.68 0.78
C ASN A 52 9.05 -3.51 1.07
N ASP A 53 8.87 -4.69 1.67
CA ASP A 53 9.96 -5.60 2.04
C ASP A 53 10.77 -5.99 0.78
N TYR A 54 10.09 -6.37 -0.31
CA TYR A 54 10.74 -6.62 -1.61
C TYR A 54 11.53 -5.43 -2.14
N THR A 55 11.02 -4.20 -2.02
CA THR A 55 11.72 -3.02 -2.56
C THR A 55 12.96 -2.68 -1.74
N ASN A 56 12.91 -2.84 -0.41
CA ASN A 56 14.04 -2.56 0.48
C ASN A 56 15.20 -3.54 0.31
N GLU A 57 14.92 -4.78 -0.08
CA GLU A 57 15.93 -5.81 -0.33
C GLU A 57 16.58 -5.71 -1.72
N ARG A 58 16.25 -4.67 -2.50
CA ARG A 58 16.74 -4.50 -3.88
C ARG A 58 17.68 -3.31 -3.97
N GLU A 59 18.69 -3.46 -4.81
CA GLU A 59 19.62 -2.38 -5.11
C GLU A 59 18.87 -1.11 -5.57
N PRO A 60 19.34 0.08 -5.18
CA PRO A 60 20.57 0.35 -4.42
C PRO A 60 20.37 0.36 -2.88
N CYS A 61 19.35 -0.33 -2.34
CA CYS A 61 19.06 -0.40 -0.90
C CYS A 61 18.84 0.99 -0.25
N ASP A 62 18.19 1.88 -1.00
CA ASP A 62 17.98 3.30 -0.66
C ASP A 62 16.58 3.58 -0.10
N THR A 63 15.83 2.54 0.25
CA THR A 63 14.51 2.62 0.88
C THR A 63 14.50 1.87 2.20
N MET A 64 13.59 2.25 3.11
CA MET A 64 13.40 1.56 4.38
C MET A 64 11.92 1.52 4.79
N LYS A 65 11.54 0.41 5.43
CA LYS A 65 10.25 0.29 6.13
C LYS A 65 10.35 0.93 7.50
N VAL A 66 9.33 1.71 7.86
CA VAL A 66 9.26 2.41 9.14
C VAL A 66 8.01 2.00 9.89
N GLY A 67 8.20 1.55 11.13
CA GLY A 67 7.10 1.15 12.02
C GLY A 67 6.45 -0.18 11.65
N ARG A 68 5.29 -0.43 12.27
CA ARG A 68 4.48 -1.64 12.08
C ARG A 68 3.45 -1.45 10.96
N ASN A 69 2.90 -2.55 10.46
CA ASN A 69 1.78 -2.52 9.53
C ASN A 69 0.54 -1.84 10.17
N LEU A 70 -0.21 -1.09 9.36
CA LEU A 70 -1.39 -0.34 9.81
C LEU A 70 -2.65 -1.22 9.91
N ASP A 71 -2.68 -2.31 9.14
CA ASP A 71 -3.74 -3.30 9.13
C ASP A 71 -3.16 -4.70 8.83
N ALA A 72 -4.01 -5.73 8.96
CA ALA A 72 -3.72 -7.09 8.52
C ALA A 72 -4.59 -7.39 7.29
N LYS A 73 -3.96 -7.67 6.15
CA LYS A 73 -4.62 -7.99 4.88
C LYS A 73 -3.90 -9.14 4.21
N GLY A 74 -4.68 -9.95 3.49
CA GLY A 74 -4.19 -11.06 2.68
C GLY A 74 -4.55 -10.90 1.21
N PHE A 75 -3.79 -11.56 0.34
CA PHE A 75 -4.15 -11.74 -1.06
C PHE A 75 -5.08 -12.95 -1.21
N GLY A 76 -5.99 -12.90 -2.17
CA GLY A 76 -6.89 -13.99 -2.49
C GLY A 76 -7.14 -14.08 -3.99
N ILE A 77 -7.47 -15.27 -4.47
CA ILE A 77 -7.84 -15.51 -5.86
C ILE A 77 -9.33 -15.19 -6.01
N ALA A 78 -9.66 -14.14 -6.76
CA ALA A 78 -11.05 -13.75 -7.00
C ALA A 78 -11.63 -14.54 -8.17
N THR A 79 -12.75 -15.23 -7.93
CA THR A 79 -13.55 -15.92 -8.96
C THR A 79 -14.93 -15.24 -9.08
N PRO A 80 -15.59 -15.30 -10.25
CA PRO A 80 -16.97 -14.84 -10.39
C PRO A 80 -17.90 -15.55 -9.40
N LEU A 81 -18.92 -14.84 -8.90
CA LEU A 81 -19.92 -15.45 -8.02
C LEU A 81 -20.64 -16.59 -8.74
N GLY A 82 -20.73 -17.75 -8.10
CA GLY A 82 -21.32 -18.96 -8.69
C GLY A 82 -20.40 -19.74 -9.64
N SER A 83 -19.13 -19.34 -9.77
CA SER A 83 -18.16 -20.12 -10.55
C SER A 83 -17.88 -21.48 -9.89
N PRO A 84 -17.93 -22.60 -10.64
CA PRO A 84 -17.56 -23.92 -10.11
C PRO A 84 -16.07 -24.00 -9.72
N LEU A 85 -15.25 -23.06 -10.19
CA LEU A 85 -13.86 -22.91 -9.76
C LEU A 85 -13.74 -22.45 -8.31
N ARG A 86 -14.80 -21.92 -7.69
CA ARG A 86 -14.71 -21.55 -6.28
C ARG A 86 -14.54 -22.79 -5.41
N GLU A 87 -15.27 -23.86 -5.67
CA GLU A 87 -15.28 -25.08 -4.82
C GLU A 87 -14.01 -25.92 -5.02
N ASN A 88 -13.51 -26.00 -6.26
CA ASN A 88 -12.34 -26.82 -6.58
C ASN A 88 -11.00 -26.19 -6.16
N TRP A 89 -10.97 -24.89 -5.87
CA TRP A 89 -9.72 -24.17 -5.54
C TRP A 89 -9.52 -23.90 -4.05
N VAL A 90 -10.55 -24.07 -3.21
CA VAL A 90 -10.40 -24.11 -1.74
C VAL A 90 -9.97 -25.52 -1.30
N ALA A 91 -8.81 -25.95 -1.79
CA ALA A 91 -8.17 -27.22 -1.43
C ALA A 91 -6.69 -27.00 -1.09
N PHE A 92 -6.42 -26.00 -0.24
CA PHE A 92 -5.15 -25.82 0.45
C PHE A 92 -5.41 -25.75 1.96
#